data_AF-A0A6P5Z262-F1
#
_entry.id   AF-A0A6P5Z262-F1
#
_cell.length_a   1.000
_cell.length_b   1.000
_cell.length_c   1.000
_cell.angle_alpha   90.00
_cell.angle_beta   90.00
_cell.angle_gamma   90.00
#
_symmetry.space_group_name_H-M   'P 1'
#
loop_
_entity.id
_entity.type
_entity.pdbx_description
1 polymer ?
#
loop_
_entity_poly.entity_id
_entity_poly.type
_entity_poly.pdbx_seq_one_letter_code
_entity_poly.pdbx_strand_id
1 'polypeptide(L)'
;MASCCNPDVFTWIQNLPPIAQWKANSMSICICSSSSSCSSYPSLNLSVSKNLHSSTISISIIADFSVPVPLWASKPLNISSKRSKLLDEEAISCLMINVIKDVLSYGSNKNNCLIRFPKLESISGFKDIFNLPFLTLALLICIYEAPVDLRSSCLNTLKKELTSSQLREASKLLMKLLGSNLEEQWMRSINLAITNWIIELQATHRTLVKTPSPMFSYALATFGLWKVQLYCPVIAMDIENSSNHSVDERLLFSLNYHQLEGVIQFNYKVIVQEKWINVMVNIDNIRCNIIRLLNETLMNERGVGADDKHFPSRVSLQVTPTIQSNILSVSVSKSTENPEREIEMERGIESSFDPPNSFLGLKVSVGETMTMSMKPWKFELSVNGYSGALNWFLHDSVDGREVVSSKPSKFALINPKAWFKDRYSSVYRPFTRQGGVIFAGDEYGEKIWWKVDKSAMGKTMEWEIRGWIWLTYWPNKHRTFYNETRRLEFGEIFHLNIS
;
A
#
# COMPACT_ATOMS: atom_id res chain seq x y z
N MET A 1 -32.22 11.05 3.28
CA MET A 1 -31.84 9.62 3.35
C MET A 1 -31.47 9.18 1.94
N ALA A 2 -30.20 8.88 1.67
CA ALA A 2 -29.75 8.46 0.34
C ALA A 2 -30.16 7.00 0.11
N SER A 3 -30.88 6.70 -0.97
CA SER A 3 -31.17 5.33 -1.39
C SER A 3 -29.86 4.65 -1.78
N CYS A 4 -29.22 3.95 -0.85
CA CYS A 4 -28.05 3.12 -1.16
C CYS A 4 -28.56 1.91 -1.94
N CYS A 5 -28.40 1.92 -3.27
CA CYS A 5 -28.39 0.70 -4.05
C CYS A 5 -27.13 -0.06 -3.64
N ASN A 6 -27.27 -1.18 -2.93
CA ASN A 6 -26.17 -2.12 -2.73
C ASN A 6 -26.30 -3.19 -3.81
N PRO A 7 -25.57 -3.07 -4.95
CA PRO A 7 -25.73 -4.01 -6.05
C PRO A 7 -25.05 -5.32 -5.66
N ASP A 8 -25.83 -6.25 -5.15
CA ASP A 8 -25.43 -7.64 -5.03
C ASP A 8 -25.40 -8.29 -6.43
N VAL A 9 -24.32 -8.00 -7.17
CA VAL A 9 -24.16 -8.40 -8.58
C VAL A 9 -24.22 -9.91 -8.73
N PHE A 10 -23.57 -10.66 -7.82
CA PHE A 10 -23.58 -12.12 -7.86
C PHE A 10 -25.00 -12.68 -7.74
N THR A 11 -25.75 -12.29 -6.69
CA THR A 11 -27.11 -12.80 -6.49
C THR A 11 -28.05 -12.35 -7.60
N TRP A 12 -27.89 -11.11 -8.09
CA TRP A 12 -28.66 -10.62 -9.21
C TRP A 12 -28.45 -11.46 -10.48
N ILE A 13 -27.19 -11.73 -10.84
CA ILE A 13 -26.85 -12.58 -12.00
C ILE A 13 -27.39 -14.01 -11.84
N GLN A 14 -27.30 -14.59 -10.64
CA GLN A 14 -27.80 -15.93 -10.35
C GLN A 14 -29.32 -16.04 -10.47
N ASN A 15 -30.04 -14.95 -10.18
CA ASN A 15 -31.50 -14.90 -10.20
C ASN A 15 -32.09 -14.40 -11.53
N LEU A 16 -31.26 -14.20 -12.56
CA LEU A 16 -31.77 -13.82 -13.88
C LEU A 16 -32.66 -14.94 -14.45
N PRO A 17 -33.86 -14.61 -14.93
CA PRO A 17 -34.76 -15.60 -15.52
C PRO A 17 -34.17 -16.15 -16.83
N PRO A 18 -34.62 -17.32 -17.29
CA PRO A 18 -34.26 -17.83 -18.61
C PRO A 18 -34.51 -16.80 -19.72
N ILE A 19 -33.61 -16.72 -20.71
CA ILE A 19 -33.63 -15.70 -21.77
C ILE A 19 -34.95 -15.65 -22.56
N ALA A 20 -35.62 -16.81 -22.68
CA ALA A 20 -36.94 -16.92 -23.32
C ALA A 20 -38.02 -16.08 -22.61
N GLN A 21 -37.84 -15.77 -21.32
CA GLN A 21 -38.79 -14.99 -20.52
C GLN A 21 -38.48 -13.48 -20.51
N TRP A 22 -37.42 -13.05 -21.19
CA TRP A 22 -37.01 -11.65 -21.18
C TRP A 22 -37.92 -10.82 -22.10
N LYS A 23 -38.64 -9.85 -21.52
CA LYS A 23 -39.51 -8.91 -22.27
C LYS A 23 -38.70 -7.92 -23.12
N ALA A 24 -37.51 -7.56 -22.65
CA ALA A 24 -36.58 -6.65 -23.34
C ALA A 24 -35.29 -7.39 -23.74
N ASN A 25 -34.51 -6.77 -24.61
CA ASN A 25 -33.21 -7.33 -25.04
C ASN A 25 -32.11 -7.20 -23.97
N SER A 26 -32.39 -6.45 -22.90
CA SER A 26 -31.49 -6.27 -21.77
C SER A 26 -32.24 -6.27 -20.44
N MET A 27 -31.54 -6.64 -19.38
CA MET A 27 -31.95 -6.45 -17.98
C MET A 27 -30.88 -5.63 -17.26
N SER A 28 -31.28 -4.74 -16.35
CA SER A 28 -30.33 -3.89 -15.64
C SER A 28 -30.59 -3.83 -14.13
N ILE A 29 -29.53 -3.54 -13.38
CA ILE A 29 -29.55 -3.19 -11.96
C ILE A 29 -28.74 -1.92 -11.75
N CYS A 30 -29.23 -1.04 -10.87
CA CYS A 30 -28.54 0.20 -10.53
C CYS A 30 -27.37 -0.07 -9.57
N ILE A 31 -26.18 0.42 -9.94
CA ILE A 31 -24.97 0.42 -9.12
C ILE A 31 -24.97 1.67 -8.23
N CYS A 32 -25.21 2.84 -8.82
CA CYS A 32 -25.30 4.11 -8.11
C CYS A 32 -26.21 5.09 -8.85
N SER A 33 -26.94 5.89 -8.10
CA SER A 33 -27.84 6.93 -8.64
C SER A 33 -27.57 8.25 -7.93
N SER A 34 -27.65 9.36 -8.67
CA SER A 34 -27.63 10.68 -8.04
C SER A 34 -28.89 10.85 -7.16
N SER A 35 -28.69 11.22 -5.89
CA SER A 35 -29.73 11.18 -4.87
C SER A 35 -30.76 12.31 -5.04
N SER A 36 -31.86 12.02 -5.74
CA SER A 36 -33.19 12.57 -5.43
C SER A 36 -34.28 11.65 -5.97
N SER A 37 -35.43 11.64 -5.31
CA SER A 37 -36.54 10.68 -5.44
C SER A 37 -37.36 10.78 -6.74
N CYS A 38 -36.75 11.18 -7.85
CA CYS A 38 -37.40 11.31 -9.16
C CYS A 38 -36.64 10.50 -10.22
N SER A 39 -37.37 9.74 -11.02
CA SER A 39 -36.90 8.73 -12.00
C SER A 39 -36.18 9.29 -13.24
N SER A 40 -35.61 10.49 -13.17
CA SER A 40 -35.09 11.24 -14.33
C SER A 40 -33.64 11.73 -14.16
N TYR A 41 -32.91 11.27 -13.14
CA TYR A 41 -31.51 11.62 -12.89
C TYR A 41 -30.53 10.55 -13.38
N PRO A 42 -29.28 10.92 -13.69
CA PRO A 42 -28.31 9.99 -14.22
C PRO A 42 -27.97 8.89 -13.20
N SER A 43 -27.88 7.67 -13.70
CA SER A 43 -27.53 6.49 -12.90
C SER A 43 -26.47 5.63 -13.60
N LEU A 44 -25.67 4.91 -12.82
CA LEU A 44 -24.74 3.92 -13.34
C LEU A 44 -25.40 2.56 -13.19
N ASN A 45 -25.66 1.90 -14.30
CA ASN A 45 -26.40 0.66 -14.34
C ASN A 45 -25.51 -0.46 -14.86
N LEU A 46 -25.55 -1.61 -14.19
CA LEU A 46 -25.04 -2.85 -14.75
C LEU A 46 -26.14 -3.45 -15.61
N SER A 47 -25.88 -3.69 -16.88
CA SER A 47 -26.85 -4.27 -17.80
C SER A 47 -26.33 -5.57 -18.42
N VAL A 48 -27.24 -6.52 -18.62
CA VAL A 48 -26.97 -7.81 -19.25
C VAL A 48 -27.79 -7.83 -20.53
N SER A 49 -27.14 -7.95 -21.68
CA SER A 49 -27.77 -7.98 -22.99
C SER A 49 -27.61 -9.35 -23.65
N LYS A 50 -28.68 -9.81 -24.28
CA LYS A 50 -28.64 -11.04 -25.09
C LYS A 50 -28.22 -10.70 -26.51
N ASN A 51 -27.28 -11.48 -27.06
CA ASN A 51 -27.01 -11.41 -28.50
C ASN A 51 -28.08 -12.23 -29.23
N LEU A 52 -28.74 -11.64 -30.23
CA LEU A 52 -29.80 -12.31 -30.99
C LEU A 52 -29.23 -13.32 -32.01
N HIS A 53 -27.96 -13.15 -32.40
CA HIS A 53 -27.32 -13.95 -33.45
C HIS A 53 -26.45 -15.10 -32.90
N SER A 54 -26.06 -15.04 -31.63
CA SER A 54 -25.28 -16.07 -30.95
C SER A 54 -25.90 -16.39 -29.59
N SER A 55 -25.83 -17.64 -29.14
CA SER A 55 -26.26 -18.04 -27.80
C SER A 55 -25.27 -17.56 -26.73
N THR A 56 -25.05 -16.25 -26.69
CA THR A 56 -24.12 -15.58 -25.79
C THR A 56 -24.74 -14.36 -25.15
N ILE A 57 -24.27 -14.03 -23.96
CA ILE A 57 -24.64 -12.84 -23.20
C ILE A 57 -23.43 -11.94 -23.02
N SER A 58 -23.65 -10.63 -23.06
CA SER A 58 -22.66 -9.63 -22.65
C SER A 58 -23.15 -8.83 -21.45
N ILE A 59 -22.24 -8.55 -20.52
CA ILE A 59 -22.50 -7.70 -19.36
C ILE A 59 -21.83 -6.36 -19.63
N SER A 60 -22.50 -5.25 -19.33
CA SER A 60 -21.97 -3.90 -19.56
C SER A 60 -22.29 -2.96 -18.41
N ILE A 61 -21.43 -1.98 -18.20
CA ILE A 61 -21.68 -0.87 -17.28
C ILE A 61 -22.06 0.33 -18.15
N ILE A 62 -23.23 0.88 -17.91
CA ILE A 62 -23.84 1.95 -18.70
C ILE A 62 -24.11 3.13 -17.79
N ALA A 63 -23.73 4.33 -18.22
CA ALA A 63 -24.24 5.55 -17.62
C ALA A 63 -25.56 5.91 -18.30
N ASP A 64 -26.64 5.79 -17.54
CA ASP A 64 -28.01 5.96 -17.99
C ASP A 64 -28.42 7.42 -17.80
N PHE A 65 -28.34 8.17 -18.91
CA PHE A 65 -28.86 9.52 -19.06
C PHE A 65 -30.14 9.47 -19.93
N SER A 66 -30.54 10.59 -20.55
CA SER A 66 -31.54 10.55 -21.63
C SER A 66 -31.11 9.66 -22.81
N VAL A 67 -29.80 9.50 -23.01
CA VAL A 67 -29.19 8.55 -23.95
C VAL A 67 -28.19 7.68 -23.17
N PRO A 68 -28.32 6.34 -23.20
CA PRO A 68 -27.41 5.47 -22.46
C PRO A 68 -26.01 5.48 -23.10
N VAL A 69 -25.00 5.75 -22.27
CA VAL A 69 -23.59 5.74 -22.68
C VAL A 69 -22.92 4.46 -22.15
N PRO A 70 -22.53 3.51 -23.01
CA PRO A 70 -21.80 2.33 -22.57
C PRO A 70 -20.38 2.73 -22.17
N LEU A 71 -20.00 2.45 -20.92
CA LEU A 71 -18.65 2.72 -20.41
C LEU A 71 -17.79 1.46 -20.48
N TRP A 72 -18.38 0.29 -20.22
CA TRP A 72 -17.66 -0.98 -20.28
C TRP A 72 -18.54 -2.11 -20.80
N ALA A 73 -17.94 -3.10 -21.46
CA ALA A 73 -18.59 -4.33 -21.87
C ALA A 73 -17.66 -5.54 -21.71
N SER A 74 -18.20 -6.62 -21.14
CA SER A 74 -17.53 -7.90 -21.00
C SER A 74 -17.39 -8.59 -22.35
N LYS A 75 -16.43 -9.53 -22.43
CA LYS A 75 -16.42 -10.50 -23.51
C LYS A 75 -17.72 -11.33 -23.50
N PRO A 76 -18.20 -11.81 -24.66
CA PRO A 76 -19.38 -12.65 -24.74
C PRO A 76 -19.21 -13.93 -23.91
N LEU A 77 -20.21 -14.24 -23.08
CA LEU A 77 -20.28 -15.45 -22.26
C LEU A 77 -21.24 -16.45 -22.90
N ASN A 78 -20.83 -17.71 -22.97
CA ASN A 78 -21.70 -18.78 -23.47
C ASN A 78 -22.79 -19.12 -22.45
N ILE A 79 -24.01 -19.36 -22.95
CA ILE A 79 -25.16 -19.70 -22.11
C ILE A 79 -25.22 -21.22 -21.90
N SER A 80 -25.46 -21.65 -20.67
CA SER A 80 -25.79 -23.05 -20.38
C SER A 80 -27.24 -23.33 -20.76
N SER A 81 -27.47 -24.17 -21.77
CA SER A 81 -28.82 -24.60 -22.20
C SER A 81 -29.41 -25.75 -21.38
N LYS A 82 -28.66 -26.35 -20.45
CA LYS A 82 -29.01 -27.62 -19.79
C LYS A 82 -29.22 -27.55 -18.26
N ARG A 83 -29.08 -26.39 -17.62
CA ARG A 83 -29.22 -26.22 -16.15
C ARG A 83 -30.26 -25.15 -15.80
N SER A 84 -30.79 -25.21 -14.58
CA SER A 84 -31.75 -24.23 -14.04
C SER A 84 -31.20 -22.80 -13.90
N LYS A 85 -29.87 -22.65 -13.93
CA LYS A 85 -29.15 -21.37 -13.87
C LYS A 85 -28.69 -20.93 -15.25
N LEU A 86 -28.80 -19.63 -15.52
CA LEU A 86 -28.49 -19.01 -16.81
C LEU A 86 -26.98 -18.96 -17.11
N LEU A 87 -26.14 -18.78 -16.09
CA LEU A 87 -24.68 -18.92 -16.18
C LEU A 87 -24.21 -20.14 -15.38
N ASP A 88 -23.29 -20.90 -15.95
CA ASP A 88 -22.58 -21.97 -15.26
C ASP A 88 -21.33 -21.43 -14.53
N GLU A 89 -20.67 -22.29 -13.77
CA GLU A 89 -19.49 -21.92 -12.98
C GLU A 89 -18.30 -21.48 -13.84
N GLU A 90 -18.17 -22.06 -15.03
CA GLU A 90 -17.13 -21.69 -15.99
C GLU A 90 -17.37 -20.29 -16.52
N ALA A 91 -18.61 -19.94 -16.89
CA ALA A 91 -18.96 -18.59 -17.32
C ALA A 91 -18.76 -17.56 -16.20
N ILE A 92 -19.10 -17.90 -14.95
CA ILE A 92 -18.85 -17.04 -13.78
C ILE A 92 -17.35 -16.83 -13.55
N SER A 93 -16.56 -17.89 -13.67
CA SER A 93 -15.08 -17.81 -13.57
C SER A 93 -14.51 -16.93 -14.67
N CYS A 94 -14.94 -17.14 -15.92
CA CYS A 94 -14.52 -16.36 -17.08
C CYS A 94 -14.86 -14.87 -16.90
N LEU A 95 -16.05 -14.57 -16.40
CA LEU A 95 -16.50 -13.22 -16.12
C LEU A 95 -15.63 -12.56 -15.04
N MET A 96 -15.37 -13.25 -13.93
CA MET A 96 -14.49 -12.76 -12.87
C MET A 96 -13.08 -12.46 -13.42
N ILE A 97 -12.51 -13.37 -14.21
CA ILE A 97 -11.21 -13.19 -14.85
C ILE A 97 -11.20 -11.98 -15.79
N ASN A 98 -12.27 -11.79 -16.58
CA ASN A 98 -12.39 -10.64 -17.49
C ASN A 98 -12.37 -9.32 -16.71
N VAL A 99 -13.22 -9.21 -15.67
CA VAL A 99 -13.27 -8.01 -14.82
C VAL A 99 -11.92 -7.71 -14.17
N ILE A 100 -11.22 -8.75 -13.69
CA ILE A 100 -9.90 -8.56 -13.08
C ILE A 100 -8.89 -8.08 -14.11
N LYS A 101 -8.89 -8.65 -15.32
CA LYS A 101 -8.01 -8.17 -16.41
C LYS A 101 -8.30 -6.73 -16.78
N ASP A 102 -9.57 -6.35 -16.80
CA ASP A 102 -9.98 -4.98 -17.14
C ASP A 102 -9.56 -4.00 -16.04
N VAL A 103 -9.68 -4.36 -14.75
CA VAL A 103 -9.11 -3.58 -13.64
C VAL A 103 -7.60 -3.40 -13.80
N LEU A 104 -6.85 -4.47 -14.09
CA LEU A 104 -5.40 -4.41 -14.29
C LEU A 104 -5.02 -3.57 -15.52
N SER A 105 -5.91 -3.44 -16.51
CA SER A 105 -5.65 -2.66 -17.72
C SER A 105 -5.60 -1.14 -17.48
N TYR A 106 -6.19 -0.65 -16.37
CA TYR A 106 -6.05 0.74 -15.93
C TYR A 106 -4.67 1.05 -15.33
N GLY A 107 -3.88 0.03 -14.98
CA GLY A 107 -2.52 0.21 -14.52
C GLY A 107 -1.56 0.61 -15.64
N SER A 108 -0.40 1.17 -15.28
CA SER A 108 0.62 1.58 -16.26
C SER A 108 1.34 0.40 -16.93
N ASN A 109 1.25 -0.82 -16.39
CA ASN A 109 2.02 -1.97 -16.86
C ASN A 109 1.11 -3.02 -17.51
N LYS A 110 1.07 -3.04 -18.86
CA LYS A 110 0.25 -3.96 -19.65
C LYS A 110 0.92 -5.33 -19.76
N ASN A 111 0.94 -6.07 -18.66
CA ASN A 111 1.39 -7.47 -18.69
C ASN A 111 0.18 -8.39 -18.81
N ASN A 112 0.20 -9.26 -19.83
CA ASN A 112 -0.78 -10.33 -19.95
C ASN A 112 -0.49 -11.40 -18.90
N CYS A 113 -1.12 -11.26 -17.73
CA CYS A 113 -0.97 -12.24 -16.65
C CYS A 113 -1.96 -13.40 -16.84
N LEU A 114 -1.44 -14.63 -16.66
CA LEU A 114 -2.26 -15.83 -16.57
C LEU A 114 -2.91 -15.88 -15.19
N ILE A 115 -4.23 -15.71 -15.15
CA ILE A 115 -5.02 -15.82 -13.93
C ILE A 115 -5.63 -17.21 -13.89
N ARG A 116 -5.41 -17.94 -12.79
CA ARG A 116 -6.02 -19.24 -12.54
C ARG A 116 -6.67 -19.20 -11.16
N PHE A 117 -7.97 -19.44 -11.09
CA PHE A 117 -8.68 -19.58 -9.83
C PHE A 117 -8.83 -21.06 -9.46
N PRO A 118 -8.76 -21.39 -8.16
CA PRO A 118 -9.23 -22.69 -7.68
C PRO A 118 -10.75 -22.83 -7.92
N LYS A 119 -11.27 -24.06 -7.86
CA LYS A 119 -12.69 -24.34 -8.08
C LYS A 119 -13.58 -23.49 -7.15
N LEU A 120 -14.53 -22.76 -7.75
CA LEU A 120 -15.37 -21.75 -7.11
C LEU A 120 -16.19 -22.30 -5.91
N GLU A 121 -16.64 -23.56 -6.00
CA GLU A 121 -17.45 -24.24 -4.98
C GLU A 121 -16.76 -24.37 -3.61
N SER A 122 -15.43 -24.27 -3.56
CA SER A 122 -14.64 -24.45 -2.34
C SER A 122 -14.38 -23.16 -1.56
N ILE A 123 -14.80 -22.01 -2.08
CA ILE A 123 -14.42 -20.69 -1.55
C ILE A 123 -15.53 -20.16 -0.63
N SER A 124 -15.27 -20.15 0.69
CA SER A 124 -16.15 -19.50 1.66
C SER A 124 -16.27 -18.00 1.36
N GLY A 125 -17.49 -17.46 1.34
CA GLY A 125 -17.73 -16.04 1.06
C GLY A 125 -17.54 -15.64 -0.41
N PHE A 126 -17.61 -16.60 -1.35
CA PHE A 126 -17.41 -16.37 -2.79
C PHE A 126 -18.22 -15.19 -3.34
N LYS A 127 -19.47 -15.03 -2.88
CA LYS A 127 -20.35 -13.92 -3.27
C LYS A 127 -19.66 -12.56 -3.13
N ASP A 128 -19.06 -12.28 -2.00
CA ASP A 128 -18.46 -10.97 -1.71
C ASP A 128 -17.13 -10.80 -2.46
N ILE A 129 -16.37 -11.90 -2.60
CA ILE A 129 -15.16 -11.95 -3.42
C ILE A 129 -15.49 -11.67 -4.89
N PHE A 130 -16.65 -12.13 -5.37
CA PHE A 130 -17.11 -11.87 -6.74
C PHE A 130 -17.59 -10.42 -6.92
N ASN A 131 -18.34 -9.88 -5.96
CA ASN A 131 -18.84 -8.50 -6.04
C ASN A 131 -17.70 -7.47 -5.98
N LEU A 132 -16.61 -7.75 -5.26
CA LEU A 132 -15.50 -6.81 -5.06
C LEU A 132 -14.80 -6.36 -6.37
N PRO A 133 -14.40 -7.25 -7.30
CA PRO A 133 -13.84 -6.82 -8.58
C PRO A 133 -14.78 -5.95 -9.41
N PHE A 134 -16.09 -6.23 -9.41
CA PHE A 134 -17.08 -5.42 -10.12
C PHE A 134 -17.18 -4.02 -9.54
N LEU A 135 -17.27 -3.90 -8.22
CA LEU A 135 -17.31 -2.60 -7.54
C LEU A 135 -16.01 -1.82 -7.74
N THR A 136 -14.88 -2.52 -7.77
CA THR A 136 -13.57 -1.92 -8.06
C THR A 136 -13.50 -1.41 -9.51
N LEU A 137 -13.96 -2.21 -10.48
CA LEU A 137 -14.03 -1.79 -11.87
C LEU A 137 -14.97 -0.59 -12.05
N ALA A 138 -16.14 -0.61 -11.40
CA ALA A 138 -17.06 0.51 -11.39
C ALA A 138 -16.41 1.77 -10.80
N LEU A 139 -15.60 1.65 -9.75
CA LEU A 139 -14.83 2.77 -9.18
C LEU A 139 -13.86 3.34 -10.21
N LEU A 140 -13.09 2.50 -10.90
CA LEU A 140 -12.12 2.94 -11.91
C LEU A 140 -12.81 3.63 -13.10
N ILE A 141 -13.89 3.04 -13.61
CA ILE A 141 -14.73 3.65 -14.64
C ILE A 141 -15.27 4.99 -14.17
N CYS A 142 -15.71 5.09 -12.91
CA CYS A 142 -16.17 6.37 -12.35
C CYS A 142 -15.07 7.43 -12.33
N ILE A 143 -13.84 7.07 -11.97
CA ILE A 143 -12.71 8.01 -11.92
C ILE A 143 -12.33 8.48 -13.33
N TYR A 144 -12.22 7.57 -14.30
CA TYR A 144 -11.62 7.88 -15.61
C TYR A 144 -12.62 8.22 -16.71
N GLU A 145 -13.80 7.60 -16.71
CA GLU A 145 -14.68 7.54 -17.89
C GLU A 145 -16.08 8.09 -17.62
N ALA A 146 -16.57 8.04 -16.37
CA ALA A 146 -17.91 8.50 -16.07
C ALA A 146 -18.04 10.03 -16.26
N PRO A 147 -19.18 10.52 -16.79
CA PRO A 147 -19.43 11.95 -16.91
C PRO A 147 -19.47 12.67 -15.56
N VAL A 148 -19.11 13.96 -15.57
CA VAL A 148 -18.92 14.79 -14.36
C VAL A 148 -20.14 14.80 -13.45
N ASP A 149 -21.35 14.87 -14.03
CA ASP A 149 -22.62 14.95 -13.28
C ASP A 149 -22.92 13.70 -12.44
N LEU A 150 -22.38 12.56 -12.84
CA LEU A 150 -22.58 11.27 -12.17
C LEU A 150 -21.40 10.89 -11.27
N ARG A 151 -20.19 11.33 -11.65
CA ARG A 151 -18.93 10.95 -11.03
C ARG A 151 -18.92 11.14 -9.51
N SER A 152 -19.21 12.33 -9.01
CA SER A 152 -19.09 12.65 -7.57
C SER A 152 -20.02 11.80 -6.68
N SER A 153 -21.28 11.63 -7.08
CA SER A 153 -22.27 10.84 -6.33
C SER A 153 -21.94 9.35 -6.33
N CYS A 154 -21.53 8.83 -7.50
CA CYS A 154 -21.13 7.45 -7.64
C CYS A 154 -19.85 7.11 -6.88
N LEU A 155 -18.82 7.97 -6.94
CA LEU A 155 -17.59 7.78 -6.17
C LEU A 155 -17.85 7.75 -4.66
N ASN A 156 -18.75 8.59 -4.14
CA ASN A 156 -19.11 8.58 -2.73
C ASN A 156 -19.84 7.27 -2.32
N THR A 157 -20.75 6.79 -3.18
CA THR A 157 -21.47 5.53 -2.95
C THR A 157 -20.50 4.34 -2.98
N LEU A 158 -19.69 4.24 -4.04
CA LEU A 158 -18.72 3.15 -4.21
C LEU A 158 -17.66 3.15 -3.12
N LYS A 159 -17.17 4.32 -2.69
CA LYS A 159 -16.27 4.45 -1.54
C LYS A 159 -16.87 3.84 -0.29
N LYS A 160 -18.13 4.18 0.03
CA LYS A 160 -18.81 3.65 1.22
C LYS A 160 -18.91 2.12 1.17
N GLU A 161 -19.32 1.57 0.03
CA GLU A 161 -19.44 0.12 -0.15
C GLU A 161 -18.08 -0.59 -0.02
N LEU A 162 -17.06 -0.11 -0.74
CA LEU A 162 -15.71 -0.71 -0.71
C LEU A 162 -15.04 -0.64 0.67
N THR A 163 -15.42 0.33 1.51
CA THR A 163 -14.93 0.45 2.90
C THR A 163 -15.76 -0.33 3.92
N SER A 164 -16.80 -1.04 3.50
CA SER A 164 -17.61 -1.89 4.40
C SER A 164 -16.78 -3.03 4.99
N SER A 165 -17.12 -3.46 6.21
CA SER A 165 -16.42 -4.57 6.90
C SER A 165 -16.46 -5.87 6.10
N GLN A 166 -17.58 -6.16 5.44
CA GLN A 166 -17.77 -7.36 4.62
C GLN A 166 -16.85 -7.37 3.39
N LEU A 167 -16.81 -6.27 2.63
CA LEU A 167 -15.93 -6.18 1.46
C LEU A 167 -14.46 -6.06 1.86
N ARG A 168 -14.16 -5.53 3.06
CA ARG A 168 -12.81 -5.58 3.62
C ARG A 168 -12.36 -7.02 3.85
N GLU A 169 -13.16 -7.90 4.43
CA GLU A 169 -12.78 -9.32 4.55
C GLU A 169 -12.69 -10.02 3.18
N ALA A 170 -13.63 -9.73 2.27
CA ALA A 170 -13.58 -10.25 0.91
C ALA A 170 -12.31 -9.83 0.16
N SER A 171 -11.80 -8.62 0.40
CA SER A 171 -10.56 -8.13 -0.19
C SER A 171 -9.34 -8.91 0.26
N LYS A 172 -9.26 -9.30 1.54
CA LYS A 172 -8.18 -10.15 2.07
C LYS A 172 -8.18 -11.51 1.37
N LEU A 173 -9.37 -12.09 1.20
CA LEU A 173 -9.53 -13.38 0.51
C LEU A 173 -9.20 -13.26 -0.98
N LEU A 174 -9.62 -12.17 -1.64
CA LEU A 174 -9.26 -11.91 -3.04
C LEU A 174 -7.75 -11.76 -3.21
N MET A 175 -7.06 -10.99 -2.35
CA MET A 175 -5.60 -10.85 -2.43
C MET A 175 -4.89 -12.20 -2.27
N LYS A 176 -5.37 -13.05 -1.35
CA LYS A 176 -4.86 -14.41 -1.20
C LYS A 176 -5.07 -15.27 -2.46
N LEU A 177 -6.19 -15.09 -3.17
CA LEU A 177 -6.50 -15.81 -4.41
C LEU A 177 -5.68 -15.31 -5.61
N LEU A 178 -5.47 -13.99 -5.72
CA LEU A 178 -4.65 -13.38 -6.77
C LEU A 178 -3.17 -13.79 -6.62
N GLY A 179 -2.69 -13.86 -5.38
CA GLY A 179 -1.28 -14.07 -5.08
C GLY A 179 -0.44 -12.80 -5.30
N SER A 180 0.77 -12.81 -4.76
CA SER A 180 1.66 -11.63 -4.64
C SER A 180 1.80 -10.79 -5.91
N ASN A 181 2.15 -11.39 -7.04
CA ASN A 181 2.39 -10.64 -8.28
C ASN A 181 1.14 -9.91 -8.79
N LEU A 182 -0.03 -10.58 -8.76
CA LEU A 182 -1.29 -10.00 -9.22
C LEU A 182 -1.86 -9.02 -8.21
N GLU A 183 -1.69 -9.30 -6.92
CA GLU A 183 -2.01 -8.38 -5.82
C GLU A 183 -1.26 -7.05 -5.98
N GLU A 184 0.05 -7.07 -6.21
CA GLU A 184 0.83 -5.85 -6.43
C GLU A 184 0.31 -5.05 -7.65
N GLN A 185 0.03 -5.72 -8.77
CA GLN A 185 -0.47 -5.05 -9.98
C GLN A 185 -1.88 -4.49 -9.79
N TRP A 186 -2.74 -5.23 -9.07
CA TRP A 186 -4.07 -4.80 -8.68
C TRP A 186 -4.01 -3.52 -7.85
N MET A 187 -3.17 -3.53 -6.80
CA MET A 187 -3.00 -2.37 -5.93
C MET A 187 -2.37 -1.18 -6.65
N ARG A 188 -1.41 -1.39 -7.56
CA ARG A 188 -0.85 -0.33 -8.42
C ARG A 188 -1.92 0.33 -9.30
N SER A 189 -2.84 -0.46 -9.85
CA SER A 189 -3.91 0.04 -10.73
C SER A 189 -4.91 0.90 -9.96
N ILE A 190 -5.31 0.43 -8.77
CA ILE A 190 -6.21 1.18 -7.88
C ILE A 190 -5.52 2.46 -7.36
N ASN A 191 -4.29 2.35 -6.88
CA ASN A 191 -3.57 3.49 -6.29
C ASN A 191 -3.22 4.56 -7.33
N LEU A 192 -3.02 4.19 -8.60
CA LEU A 192 -2.91 5.15 -9.70
C LEU A 192 -4.21 5.93 -9.88
N ALA A 193 -5.36 5.26 -9.86
CA ALA A 193 -6.66 5.91 -9.97
C ALA A 193 -6.95 6.83 -8.77
N ILE A 194 -6.67 6.36 -7.54
CA ILE A 194 -6.80 7.16 -6.32
C ILE A 194 -5.87 8.39 -6.39
N THR A 195 -4.63 8.22 -6.86
CA THR A 195 -3.69 9.34 -7.03
C THR A 195 -4.25 10.40 -7.97
N ASN A 196 -4.77 10.00 -9.13
CA ASN A 196 -5.41 10.92 -10.08
C ASN A 196 -6.63 11.61 -9.48
N TRP A 197 -7.47 10.86 -8.77
CA TRP A 197 -8.65 11.41 -8.12
C TRP A 197 -8.29 12.44 -7.04
N ILE A 198 -7.26 12.18 -6.23
CA ILE A 198 -6.78 13.14 -5.22
C ILE A 198 -6.24 14.42 -5.88
N ILE A 199 -5.48 14.30 -6.98
CA ILE A 199 -4.97 15.46 -7.73
C ILE A 199 -6.12 16.31 -8.27
N GLU A 200 -7.14 15.68 -8.88
CA GLU A 200 -8.33 16.38 -9.38
C GLU A 200 -9.09 17.12 -8.25
N LEU A 201 -9.24 16.46 -7.09
CA LEU A 201 -9.87 17.06 -5.92
C LEU A 201 -9.07 18.26 -5.39
N GLN A 202 -7.74 18.16 -5.31
CA GLN A 202 -6.86 19.24 -4.87
C GLN A 202 -6.90 20.43 -5.84
N ALA A 203 -7.03 20.19 -7.14
CA ALA A 203 -7.17 21.25 -8.14
C ALA A 203 -8.53 21.98 -8.04
N THR A 204 -9.60 21.24 -7.73
CA THR A 204 -10.98 21.77 -7.70
C THR A 204 -11.33 22.45 -6.38
N HIS A 205 -10.85 21.90 -5.26
CA HIS A 205 -11.10 22.41 -3.92
C HIS A 205 -9.78 22.85 -3.27
N ARG A 206 -9.54 24.18 -3.21
CA ARG A 206 -8.35 24.80 -2.59
C ARG A 206 -8.25 24.62 -1.06
N THR A 207 -9.00 23.70 -0.48
CA THR A 207 -9.02 23.43 0.96
C THR A 207 -8.88 21.94 1.23
N LEU A 208 -8.21 21.66 2.36
CA LEU A 208 -7.72 20.40 2.90
C LEU A 208 -8.83 19.35 3.05
N VAL A 209 -9.30 18.77 1.94
CA VAL A 209 -10.16 17.58 1.98
C VAL A 209 -9.29 16.46 2.55
N LYS A 210 -9.65 15.95 3.74
CA LYS A 210 -9.08 14.71 4.28
C LYS A 210 -9.15 13.67 3.16
N THR A 211 -7.98 13.25 2.71
CA THR A 211 -7.82 12.25 1.66
C THR A 211 -8.73 11.05 1.98
N PRO A 212 -9.50 10.53 1.01
CA PRO A 212 -10.26 9.31 1.23
C PRO A 212 -9.28 8.24 1.71
N SER A 213 -9.53 7.61 2.87
CA SER A 213 -8.60 6.64 3.49
C SER A 213 -8.04 5.69 2.41
N PRO A 214 -6.82 5.95 1.91
CA PRO A 214 -6.32 5.41 0.64
C PRO A 214 -5.40 4.21 0.90
N MET A 215 -5.15 3.95 2.17
CA MET A 215 -4.34 2.87 2.64
C MET A 215 -5.17 1.60 2.63
N PHE A 216 -4.64 0.60 1.94
CA PHE A 216 -5.10 -0.76 2.05
C PHE A 216 -4.08 -1.53 2.88
N SER A 217 -4.55 -2.18 3.95
CA SER A 217 -3.73 -3.09 4.75
C SER A 217 -4.55 -4.30 5.19
N TYR A 218 -3.86 -5.41 5.39
CA TYR A 218 -4.43 -6.59 6.01
C TYR A 218 -3.38 -7.45 6.71
N ALA A 219 -3.83 -8.16 7.73
CA ALA A 219 -3.07 -9.15 8.46
C ALA A 219 -3.46 -10.58 8.08
N LEU A 220 -2.47 -11.47 8.05
CA LEU A 220 -2.60 -12.91 7.96
C LEU A 220 -1.85 -13.56 9.11
N ALA A 221 -2.52 -14.48 9.81
CA ALA A 221 -1.90 -15.35 10.80
C ALA A 221 -1.93 -16.80 10.27
N THR A 222 -0.77 -17.45 10.25
CA THR A 222 -0.62 -18.87 9.91
C THR A 222 0.30 -19.53 10.94
N PHE A 223 0.52 -20.85 10.87
CA PHE A 223 1.30 -21.58 11.88
C PHE A 223 2.72 -21.01 12.03
N GLY A 224 2.95 -20.28 13.14
CA GLY A 224 4.23 -19.67 13.47
C GLY A 224 4.59 -18.37 12.73
N LEU A 225 3.72 -17.86 11.84
CA LEU A 225 3.97 -16.65 11.06
C LEU A 225 2.79 -15.67 11.13
N TRP A 226 3.10 -14.42 11.47
CA TRP A 226 2.22 -13.27 11.29
C TRP A 226 2.75 -12.41 10.15
N LYS A 227 1.88 -12.04 9.21
CA LYS A 227 2.22 -11.22 8.06
C LYS A 227 1.24 -10.08 7.92
N VAL A 228 1.73 -8.84 7.87
CA VAL A 228 0.96 -7.67 7.40
C VAL A 228 1.42 -7.33 5.99
N GLN A 229 0.45 -7.07 5.11
CA GLN A 229 0.71 -6.42 3.83
C GLN A 229 -0.01 -5.08 3.81
N LEU A 230 0.63 -4.06 3.25
CA LEU A 230 0.06 -2.74 3.11
C LEU A 230 0.49 -2.05 1.81
N TYR A 231 -0.40 -1.21 1.29
CA TYR A 231 -0.20 -0.43 0.08
C TYR A 231 -0.80 0.95 0.30
N CYS A 232 -0.06 2.00 -0.04
CA CYS A 232 -0.54 3.37 0.11
C CYS A 232 0.05 4.29 -0.98
N PRO A 233 -0.78 5.05 -1.72
CA PRO A 233 -0.26 6.08 -2.61
C PRO A 233 0.35 7.23 -1.80
N VAL A 234 1.56 7.67 -2.17
CA VAL A 234 2.34 8.63 -1.37
C VAL A 234 1.64 9.97 -1.20
N ILE A 235 0.93 10.44 -2.25
CA ILE A 235 0.12 11.68 -2.20
C ILE A 235 -0.89 11.69 -1.06
N ALA A 236 -1.27 10.51 -0.59
CA ALA A 236 -2.39 10.30 0.28
C ALA A 236 -1.98 10.07 1.75
N MET A 237 -0.67 10.02 2.02
CA MET A 237 -0.05 10.04 3.34
C MET A 237 -0.09 11.45 3.96
N ASP A 238 -0.10 11.52 5.29
CA ASP A 238 -0.12 12.80 6.01
C ASP A 238 1.24 13.50 5.91
N ILE A 239 1.24 14.80 5.61
CA ILE A 239 2.46 15.61 5.59
C ILE A 239 2.79 16.01 7.03
N GLU A 240 3.91 15.52 7.58
CA GLU A 240 4.36 15.92 8.92
C GLU A 240 5.21 17.18 8.87
N ASN A 241 6.17 17.20 7.94
CA ASN A 241 7.12 18.30 7.79
C ASN A 241 7.27 18.60 6.30
N SER A 242 7.28 19.88 5.94
CA SER A 242 7.67 20.31 4.60
C SER A 242 8.46 21.61 4.68
N SER A 243 9.33 21.84 3.70
CA SER A 243 9.91 23.16 3.50
C SER A 243 8.85 24.09 2.91
N ASN A 244 8.66 25.28 3.49
CA ASN A 244 7.66 26.29 3.08
C ASN A 244 7.93 26.97 1.71
N HIS A 245 8.71 26.35 0.82
CA HIS A 245 9.04 26.91 -0.48
C HIS A 245 8.02 26.50 -1.54
N SER A 246 7.78 27.37 -2.53
CA SER A 246 6.98 27.03 -3.71
C SER A 246 7.62 25.84 -4.42
N VAL A 247 6.92 24.70 -4.43
CA VAL A 247 7.38 23.46 -5.03
C VAL A 247 7.22 23.55 -6.55
N ASP A 248 8.25 23.15 -7.30
CA ASP A 248 8.14 22.97 -8.75
C ASP A 248 7.04 21.94 -9.05
N GLU A 249 6.07 22.30 -9.90
CA GLU A 249 4.96 21.43 -10.31
C GLU A 249 5.46 20.12 -10.93
N ARG A 250 6.57 20.17 -11.67
CA ARG A 250 7.19 18.96 -12.25
C ARG A 250 7.75 18.04 -11.17
N LEU A 251 8.31 18.62 -10.10
CA LEU A 251 8.79 17.84 -8.97
C LEU A 251 7.62 17.21 -8.21
N LEU A 252 6.58 18.00 -7.94
CA LEU A 252 5.38 17.51 -7.28
C LEU A 252 4.73 16.36 -8.07
N PHE A 253 4.68 16.49 -9.40
CA PHE A 253 4.27 15.39 -10.29
C PHE A 253 5.13 14.15 -10.07
N SER A 254 6.46 14.25 -10.13
CA SER A 254 7.32 13.09 -9.89
C SER A 254 7.07 12.46 -8.50
N LEU A 255 6.90 13.27 -7.45
CA LEU A 255 6.75 12.76 -6.08
C LEU A 255 5.39 12.10 -5.82
N ASN A 256 4.32 12.63 -6.39
CA ASN A 256 2.95 12.15 -6.15
C ASN A 256 2.66 10.78 -6.76
N TYR A 257 3.25 10.45 -7.92
CA TYR A 257 2.98 9.21 -8.66
C TYR A 257 3.86 8.03 -8.19
N HIS A 258 3.94 7.88 -6.88
CA HIS A 258 4.58 6.76 -6.21
C HIS A 258 3.61 6.12 -5.22
N GLN A 259 3.83 4.84 -4.94
CA GLN A 259 3.18 4.14 -3.85
C GLN A 259 4.20 3.46 -2.94
N LEU A 260 3.86 3.38 -1.67
CA LEU A 260 4.50 2.54 -0.68
C LEU A 260 3.92 1.13 -0.75
N GLU A 261 4.79 0.13 -0.87
CA GLU A 261 4.47 -1.28 -0.73
C GLU A 261 5.20 -1.82 0.50
N GLY A 262 4.45 -2.24 1.52
CA GLY A 262 4.97 -2.71 2.79
C GLY A 262 4.62 -4.16 3.06
N VAL A 263 5.61 -4.95 3.48
CA VAL A 263 5.43 -6.32 3.97
C VAL A 263 6.13 -6.45 5.30
N ILE A 264 5.40 -6.83 6.34
CA ILE A 264 5.93 -6.98 7.70
C ILE A 264 5.65 -8.41 8.15
N GLN A 265 6.70 -9.16 8.46
CA GLN A 265 6.63 -10.56 8.85
C GLN A 265 7.24 -10.75 10.23
N PHE A 266 6.49 -11.41 11.10
CA PHE A 266 6.95 -11.85 12.41
C PHE A 266 6.84 -13.36 12.52
N ASN A 267 7.86 -13.98 13.08
CA ASN A 267 7.75 -15.34 13.57
C ASN A 267 7.19 -15.30 14.99
N TYR A 268 6.25 -16.18 15.30
CA TYR A 268 5.75 -16.33 16.66
C TYR A 268 5.85 -17.78 17.13
N LYS A 269 6.03 -17.95 18.44
CA LYS A 269 6.05 -19.27 19.08
C LYS A 269 5.29 -19.21 20.39
N VAL A 270 4.37 -20.16 20.58
CA VAL A 270 3.69 -20.38 21.85
C VAL A 270 4.39 -21.53 22.57
N ILE A 271 4.82 -21.30 23.81
CA ILE A 271 5.48 -22.30 24.65
C ILE A 271 4.69 -22.41 25.94
N VAL A 272 4.03 -23.56 26.11
CA VAL A 272 3.28 -23.87 27.33
C VAL A 272 4.26 -24.26 28.44
N GLN A 273 4.19 -23.56 29.57
CA GLN A 273 4.91 -23.90 30.79
C GLN A 273 3.93 -24.41 31.85
N GLU A 274 4.45 -24.93 32.97
CA GLU A 274 3.60 -25.47 34.04
C GLU A 274 2.65 -24.42 34.64
N LYS A 275 3.13 -23.18 34.82
CA LYS A 275 2.41 -22.10 35.52
C LYS A 275 1.88 -20.99 34.61
N TRP A 276 2.43 -20.83 33.41
CA TRP A 276 2.06 -19.76 32.47
C TRP A 276 2.32 -20.21 31.02
N ILE A 277 2.00 -19.36 30.06
CA ILE A 277 2.24 -19.59 28.63
C ILE A 277 3.15 -18.47 28.14
N ASN A 278 4.25 -18.81 27.49
CA ASN A 278 5.12 -17.83 26.86
C ASN A 278 4.71 -17.65 25.40
N VAL A 279 4.33 -16.43 25.03
CA VAL A 279 4.17 -16.04 23.63
C VAL A 279 5.43 -15.27 23.25
N MET A 280 6.17 -15.80 22.29
CA MET A 280 7.37 -15.18 21.73
C MET A 280 7.05 -14.64 20.35
N VAL A 281 7.44 -13.40 20.07
CA VAL A 281 7.36 -12.80 18.73
C VAL A 281 8.71 -12.21 18.40
N ASN A 282 9.20 -12.44 17.19
CA ASN A 282 10.40 -11.80 16.67
C ASN A 282 10.26 -11.45 15.19
N ILE A 283 11.05 -10.48 14.75
CA ILE A 283 11.02 -10.03 13.36
C ILE A 283 11.62 -11.12 12.47
N ASP A 284 10.91 -11.45 11.40
CA ASP A 284 11.41 -12.31 10.33
C ASP A 284 11.93 -11.43 9.19
N ASN A 285 11.05 -10.57 8.68
CA ASN A 285 11.37 -9.72 7.55
C ASN A 285 10.44 -8.51 7.46
N ILE A 286 11.00 -7.32 7.34
CA ILE A 286 10.25 -6.11 7.02
C ILE A 286 10.78 -5.55 5.71
N ARG A 287 9.88 -5.31 4.76
CA ARG A 287 10.19 -4.67 3.48
C ARG A 287 9.33 -3.44 3.31
N CYS A 288 9.94 -2.33 2.95
CA CYS A 288 9.22 -1.14 2.51
C CYS A 288 9.81 -0.67 1.19
N ASN A 289 9.05 -0.79 0.11
CA ASN A 289 9.44 -0.41 -1.23
C ASN A 289 8.65 0.81 -1.70
N ILE A 290 9.28 1.67 -2.48
CA ILE A 290 8.64 2.82 -3.10
C ILE A 290 8.68 2.62 -4.60
N ILE A 291 7.49 2.33 -5.13
CA ILE A 291 7.29 1.93 -6.51
C ILE A 291 6.58 3.04 -7.27
N ARG A 292 7.08 3.32 -8.47
CA ARG A 292 6.50 4.29 -9.39
C ARG A 292 5.20 3.73 -9.99
N LEU A 293 4.16 4.55 -10.03
CA LEU A 293 2.85 4.18 -10.61
C LEU A 293 2.77 4.40 -12.12
N LEU A 294 3.56 5.35 -12.66
CA LEU A 294 3.63 5.69 -14.07
C LEU A 294 4.83 5.03 -14.78
N ASN A 295 4.84 5.09 -16.11
CA ASN A 295 6.00 4.71 -16.91
C ASN A 295 7.09 5.80 -16.86
N GLU A 296 8.29 5.45 -17.31
CA GLU A 296 9.42 6.38 -17.28
C GLU A 296 9.28 7.55 -18.25
N THR A 297 8.66 7.31 -19.40
CA THR A 297 8.46 8.35 -20.43
C THR A 297 7.59 9.49 -19.90
N LEU A 298 6.44 9.19 -19.27
CA LEU A 298 5.58 10.22 -18.69
C LEU A 298 6.24 10.96 -17.53
N MET A 299 7.04 10.27 -16.71
CA MET A 299 7.79 10.91 -15.64
C MET A 299 8.85 11.88 -16.15
N ASN A 300 9.46 11.59 -17.30
CA ASN A 300 10.46 12.47 -17.91
C ASN A 300 9.81 13.64 -18.65
N GLU A 301 8.66 13.41 -19.30
CA GLU A 301 7.92 14.43 -20.06
C GLU A 301 7.25 15.45 -19.14
N ARG A 302 6.53 14.99 -18.10
CA ARG A 302 5.76 15.85 -17.20
C ARG A 302 6.46 16.13 -15.87
N GLY A 303 7.27 15.20 -15.38
CA GLY A 303 7.97 15.32 -14.11
C GLY A 303 9.42 15.81 -14.26
N VAL A 304 10.18 15.73 -13.18
CA VAL A 304 11.64 15.98 -13.15
C VAL A 304 12.46 14.72 -13.45
N GLY A 305 11.77 13.60 -13.73
CA GLY A 305 12.36 12.30 -13.99
C GLY A 305 11.99 11.23 -12.96
N ALA A 306 12.48 10.02 -13.20
CA ALA A 306 12.16 8.82 -12.42
C ALA A 306 13.02 8.61 -11.15
N ASP A 307 14.13 9.32 -11.05
CA ASP A 307 15.11 9.13 -9.97
C ASP A 307 14.77 9.89 -8.68
N ASP A 308 13.97 10.95 -8.79
CA ASP A 308 13.53 11.76 -7.66
C ASP A 308 12.25 11.16 -7.06
N LYS A 309 12.44 10.55 -5.89
CA LYS A 309 11.39 9.88 -5.12
C LYS A 309 11.68 9.94 -3.63
N HIS A 310 10.61 9.81 -2.86
CA HIS A 310 10.69 9.58 -1.42
C HIS A 310 11.48 8.29 -1.10
N PHE A 311 11.97 8.18 0.13
CA PHE A 311 12.62 6.98 0.67
C PHE A 311 12.15 6.72 2.11
N PRO A 312 12.11 5.46 2.59
CA PRO A 312 11.77 5.16 3.97
C PRO A 312 12.82 5.75 4.91
N SER A 313 12.39 6.52 5.92
CA SER A 313 13.30 7.17 6.87
C SER A 313 13.09 6.73 8.32
N ARG A 314 11.91 6.19 8.64
CA ARG A 314 11.60 5.58 9.93
C ARG A 314 10.51 4.54 9.77
N VAL A 315 10.61 3.45 10.54
CA VAL A 315 9.53 2.47 10.72
C VAL A 315 9.35 2.28 12.23
N SER A 316 8.11 2.32 12.71
CA SER A 316 7.78 2.08 14.11
C SER A 316 6.62 1.11 14.17
N LEU A 317 6.74 0.04 14.95
CA LEU A 317 5.73 -0.98 15.11
C LEU A 317 5.45 -1.18 16.60
N GLN A 318 4.18 -1.29 16.94
CA GLN A 318 3.71 -1.59 18.29
C GLN A 318 2.84 -2.83 18.23
N VAL A 319 3.17 -3.83 19.04
CA VAL A 319 2.41 -5.08 19.17
C VAL A 319 1.81 -5.12 20.57
N THR A 320 0.48 -5.22 20.64
CA THR A 320 -0.29 -5.12 21.88
C THR A 320 -1.32 -6.23 21.96
N PRO A 321 -1.36 -7.02 23.05
CA PRO A 321 -2.47 -7.93 23.28
C PRO A 321 -3.75 -7.14 23.60
N THR A 322 -4.87 -7.45 22.96
CA THR A 322 -6.13 -6.70 23.17
C THR A 322 -6.71 -6.96 24.57
N ILE A 323 -6.65 -8.22 25.03
CA ILE A 323 -7.06 -8.61 26.38
C ILE A 323 -5.83 -8.63 27.29
N GLN A 324 -5.61 -7.50 27.97
CA GLN A 324 -4.44 -7.31 28.83
C GLN A 324 -4.55 -7.98 30.21
N SER A 325 -5.77 -8.33 30.66
CA SER A 325 -6.00 -8.97 31.98
C SER A 325 -5.30 -10.31 32.14
N ASN A 326 -4.99 -10.98 31.03
CA ASN A 326 -4.34 -12.29 31.03
C ASN A 326 -2.82 -12.18 30.93
N ILE A 327 -2.25 -10.97 30.84
CA ILE A 327 -0.81 -10.76 30.72
C ILE A 327 -0.20 -10.59 32.11
N LEU A 328 0.74 -11.46 32.43
CA LEU A 328 1.49 -11.43 33.69
C LEU A 328 2.71 -10.51 33.61
N SER A 329 3.42 -10.51 32.47
CA SER A 329 4.58 -9.63 32.25
C SER A 329 4.99 -9.62 30.78
N VAL A 330 5.75 -8.59 30.39
CA VAL A 330 6.37 -8.46 29.06
C VAL A 330 7.87 -8.23 29.23
N SER A 331 8.69 -8.92 28.44
CA SER A 331 10.14 -8.73 28.42
C SER A 331 10.68 -8.72 27.00
N VAL A 332 11.78 -8.00 26.81
CA VAL A 332 12.47 -7.86 25.52
C VAL A 332 13.90 -8.39 25.64
N SER A 333 14.45 -8.93 24.55
CA SER A 333 15.87 -9.24 24.49
C SER A 333 16.71 -7.96 24.47
N LYS A 334 17.99 -8.04 24.90
CA LYS A 334 18.93 -6.91 24.81
C LYS A 334 18.92 -6.34 23.38
N SER A 335 18.71 -5.04 23.24
CA SER A 335 18.86 -4.31 21.98
C SER A 335 20.30 -4.44 21.50
N THR A 336 20.54 -4.68 20.22
CA THR A 336 21.90 -4.54 19.68
C THR A 336 22.41 -3.12 19.85
N GLU A 337 23.50 -2.94 20.59
CA GLU A 337 24.42 -1.82 20.35
C GLU A 337 24.95 -1.96 18.93
N ASN A 338 24.98 -0.87 18.16
CA ASN A 338 25.62 -0.87 16.84
C ASN A 338 27.07 -1.32 17.03
N PRO A 339 27.53 -2.44 16.44
CA PRO A 339 28.93 -2.82 16.56
C PRO A 339 29.78 -1.77 15.87
N GLU A 340 30.69 -1.14 16.64
CA GLU A 340 31.68 -0.23 16.11
C GLU A 340 32.59 -0.99 15.14
N ARG A 341 32.75 -0.49 13.92
CA ARG A 341 33.71 -1.04 12.94
C ARG A 341 34.51 0.11 12.34
N GLU A 342 35.79 0.13 12.67
CA GLU A 342 36.76 1.14 12.28
C GLU A 342 36.82 1.29 10.75
N ILE A 343 36.57 2.52 10.27
CA ILE A 343 36.89 2.93 8.91
C ILE A 343 37.84 4.11 9.05
N GLU A 344 39.12 3.90 8.79
CA GLU A 344 40.11 4.96 8.66
C GLU A 344 39.78 5.77 7.41
N MET A 345 39.33 7.00 7.60
CA MET A 345 39.20 7.97 6.51
C MET A 345 40.30 9.02 6.68
N GLU A 346 41.47 8.78 6.11
CA GLU A 346 42.50 9.80 5.96
C GLU A 346 41.99 10.86 4.97
N ARG A 347 41.62 12.05 5.48
CA ARG A 347 41.48 13.23 4.62
C ARG A 347 42.87 13.76 4.27
N GLY A 348 43.52 13.12 3.29
CA GLY A 348 44.69 13.70 2.62
C GLY A 348 44.26 14.90 1.78
N ILE A 349 44.55 16.11 2.26
CA ILE A 349 44.57 17.30 1.39
C ILE A 349 45.90 17.22 0.64
N GLU A 350 45.88 16.78 -0.61
CA GLU A 350 47.01 16.98 -1.53
C GLU A 350 47.18 18.49 -1.77
N SER A 351 48.09 19.11 -1.02
CA SER A 351 48.60 20.44 -1.35
C SER A 351 49.72 20.28 -2.39
N SER A 352 49.46 20.78 -3.60
CA SER A 352 50.46 21.02 -4.65
C SER A 352 51.70 21.73 -4.09
N PHE A 353 52.89 21.23 -4.46
CA PHE A 353 54.19 21.84 -4.16
C PHE A 353 54.44 23.05 -5.07
N ASP A 354 54.65 24.23 -4.47
CA ASP A 354 55.43 25.33 -5.07
C ASP A 354 56.66 25.58 -4.18
N PRO A 355 57.88 25.77 -4.75
CA PRO A 355 59.12 25.86 -3.97
C PRO A 355 59.53 27.35 -3.74
N PRO A 356 60.62 27.64 -3.01
CA PRO A 356 60.60 27.93 -1.58
C PRO A 356 61.10 29.35 -1.28
N ASN A 357 60.49 30.06 -0.32
CA ASN A 357 61.15 31.01 0.58
C ASN A 357 60.10 31.72 1.44
N SER A 358 60.11 31.43 2.74
CA SER A 358 60.01 32.40 3.86
C SER A 358 59.60 31.68 5.14
N PHE A 359 60.60 31.47 5.99
CA PHE A 359 60.61 31.56 7.45
C PHE A 359 59.31 31.35 8.25
N LEU A 360 59.42 30.42 9.22
CA LEU A 360 58.72 30.38 10.50
C LEU A 360 57.19 30.28 10.46
N GLY A 361 56.70 29.04 10.51
CA GLY A 361 55.34 28.73 10.93
C GLY A 361 55.24 27.28 11.36
N LEU A 362 55.48 27.00 12.64
CA LEU A 362 55.21 25.68 13.22
C LEU A 362 53.69 25.50 13.28
N LYS A 363 53.09 24.97 12.20
CA LYS A 363 51.65 24.70 12.11
C LYS A 363 51.43 23.26 12.57
N VAL A 364 51.16 23.09 13.86
CA VAL A 364 50.68 21.82 14.42
C VAL A 364 49.30 21.56 13.83
N SER A 365 49.23 20.66 12.85
CA SER A 365 47.97 20.11 12.37
C SER A 365 47.55 18.98 13.30
N VAL A 366 46.54 19.24 14.13
CA VAL A 366 45.79 18.18 14.80
C VAL A 366 44.93 17.52 13.73
N GLY A 367 45.30 16.32 13.30
CA GLY A 367 44.41 15.46 12.55
C GLY A 367 43.34 14.93 13.50
N GLU A 368 42.12 15.44 13.42
CA GLU A 368 40.98 14.79 14.06
C GLU A 368 40.63 13.53 13.27
N THR A 369 41.04 12.39 13.80
CA THR A 369 40.56 11.07 13.39
C THR A 369 39.12 10.94 13.86
N MET A 370 38.15 11.17 12.98
CA MET A 370 36.74 10.95 13.28
C MET A 370 36.34 9.55 12.80
N THR A 371 36.35 8.58 13.71
CA THR A 371 35.77 7.25 13.48
C THR A 371 34.25 7.36 13.50
N MET A 372 33.61 7.38 12.33
CA MET A 372 32.15 7.27 12.23
C MET A 372 31.75 5.90 11.70
N SER A 373 31.44 4.99 12.62
CA SER A 373 30.88 3.68 12.29
C SER A 373 29.43 3.59 12.77
N MET A 374 28.49 4.01 11.95
CA MET A 374 27.09 3.66 12.18
C MET A 374 26.55 2.95 10.95
N LYS A 375 26.00 1.74 11.15
CA LYS A 375 25.00 1.25 10.20
C LYS A 375 23.98 2.38 10.01
N PRO A 376 23.57 2.70 8.78
CA PRO A 376 22.71 3.86 8.54
C PRO A 376 21.37 3.74 9.28
N TRP A 377 20.94 2.51 9.58
CA TRP A 377 19.77 2.20 10.37
C TRP A 377 20.13 1.80 11.80
N LYS A 378 19.55 2.50 12.78
CA LYS A 378 19.55 2.11 14.20
C LYS A 378 18.24 1.40 14.51
N PHE A 379 18.31 0.31 15.27
CA PHE A 379 17.15 -0.40 15.77
C PHE A 379 17.04 -0.26 17.29
N GLU A 380 15.83 -0.01 17.77
CA GLU A 380 15.53 0.06 19.20
C GLU A 380 14.27 -0.75 19.52
N LEU A 381 14.36 -1.52 20.59
CA LEU A 381 13.27 -2.32 21.13
C LEU A 381 12.96 -1.84 22.55
N SER A 382 11.70 -1.54 22.82
CA SER A 382 11.24 -1.06 24.12
C SER A 382 9.90 -1.69 24.51
N VAL A 383 9.57 -1.60 25.80
CA VAL A 383 8.29 -2.07 26.35
C VAL A 383 7.55 -0.86 26.88
N ASN A 384 6.28 -0.71 26.51
CA ASN A 384 5.39 0.30 27.05
C ASN A 384 4.12 -0.39 27.59
N GLY A 385 4.05 -0.55 28.91
CA GLY A 385 3.01 -1.34 29.57
C GLY A 385 3.05 -2.80 29.12
N TYR A 386 1.96 -3.29 28.52
CA TYR A 386 1.88 -4.63 27.94
C TYR A 386 2.22 -4.67 26.43
N SER A 387 2.66 -3.55 25.87
CA SER A 387 2.97 -3.42 24.45
C SER A 387 4.47 -3.55 24.22
N GLY A 388 4.85 -4.26 23.16
CA GLY A 388 6.22 -4.26 22.63
C GLY A 388 6.34 -3.24 21.50
N ALA A 389 7.31 -2.33 21.58
CA ALA A 389 7.57 -1.30 20.57
C ALA A 389 8.92 -1.53 19.88
N LEU A 390 8.91 -1.50 18.56
CA LEU A 390 10.04 -1.78 17.67
C LEU A 390 10.25 -0.56 16.77
N ASN A 391 11.44 0.03 16.78
CA ASN A 391 11.72 1.26 16.03
C ASN A 391 12.98 1.12 15.19
N TRP A 392 12.89 1.54 13.93
CA TRP A 392 14.02 1.67 13.00
C TRP A 392 14.16 3.12 12.59
N PHE A 393 15.37 3.67 12.81
CA PHE A 393 15.69 5.06 12.54
C PHE A 393 16.81 5.15 11.52
N LEU A 394 16.59 5.91 10.45
CA LEU A 394 17.66 6.27 9.53
C LEU A 394 18.40 7.50 10.09
N HIS A 395 19.72 7.38 10.23
CA HIS A 395 20.58 8.49 10.64
C HIS A 395 21.32 9.08 9.43
N ASP A 396 21.48 10.39 9.44
CA ASP A 396 22.43 11.07 8.58
C ASP A 396 23.86 10.78 9.06
N SER A 397 24.77 10.42 8.17
CA SER A 397 26.14 10.10 8.58
C SER A 397 27.01 11.31 8.84
N VAL A 398 26.61 12.48 8.35
CA VAL A 398 27.38 13.70 8.55
C VAL A 398 27.18 14.19 9.99
N ASP A 399 25.92 14.29 10.41
CA ASP A 399 25.55 14.87 11.70
C ASP A 399 25.13 13.84 12.76
N GLY A 400 24.95 12.57 12.39
CA GLY A 400 24.46 11.51 13.28
C GLY A 400 23.00 11.68 13.71
N ARG A 401 22.27 12.65 13.14
CA ARG A 401 20.88 12.98 13.50
C ARG A 401 19.89 12.13 12.71
N GLU A 402 18.73 11.86 13.30
CA GLU A 402 17.63 11.14 12.63
C GLU A 402 17.13 11.95 11.42
N VAL A 403 17.04 11.28 10.26
CA VAL A 403 16.67 11.92 9.00
C VAL A 403 15.30 12.58 9.07
N VAL A 404 14.33 11.95 9.74
CA VAL A 404 12.96 12.48 9.91
C VAL A 404 12.91 13.84 10.60
N SER A 405 13.77 14.05 11.61
CA SER A 405 13.79 15.28 12.42
C SER A 405 14.82 16.30 11.92
N SER A 406 15.69 15.91 10.98
CA SER A 406 16.73 16.76 10.42
C SER A 406 16.27 17.50 9.15
N LYS A 407 16.74 18.74 8.98
CA LYS A 407 16.66 19.45 7.69
C LYS A 407 18.04 19.43 7.05
N PRO A 408 18.18 18.93 5.80
CA PRO A 408 19.47 18.92 5.13
C PRO A 408 19.98 20.36 4.96
N SER A 409 21.28 20.57 5.14
CA SER A 409 21.89 21.89 4.98
C SER A 409 21.74 22.39 3.53
N LYS A 410 21.61 23.70 3.33
CA LYS A 410 21.48 24.29 1.98
C LYS A 410 22.64 23.91 1.07
N PHE A 411 23.84 23.75 1.62
CA PHE A 411 25.03 23.32 0.87
C PHE A 411 24.97 21.84 0.48
N ALA A 412 24.43 20.97 1.34
CA ALA A 412 24.19 19.55 1.01
C ALA A 412 23.14 19.36 -0.09
N LEU A 413 22.14 20.27 -0.16
CA LEU A 413 21.13 20.29 -1.23
C LEU A 413 21.69 20.74 -2.59
N ILE A 414 22.71 21.61 -2.60
CA ILE A 414 23.37 22.11 -3.82
C ILE A 414 24.38 21.09 -4.36
N ASN A 415 25.02 20.31 -3.48
CA ASN A 415 25.98 19.28 -3.85
C ASN A 415 25.60 17.92 -3.24
N PRO A 416 24.60 17.22 -3.80
CA PRO A 416 24.14 15.91 -3.29
C PRO A 416 25.22 14.82 -3.31
N LYS A 417 26.39 15.11 -3.90
CA LYS A 417 27.55 14.21 -4.06
C LYS A 417 28.16 13.74 -2.74
N ALA A 418 27.86 14.35 -1.60
CA ALA A 418 28.57 14.02 -0.35
C ALA A 418 28.03 12.78 0.39
N TRP A 419 26.77 12.34 0.18
CA TRP A 419 26.24 11.17 0.88
C TRP A 419 25.00 10.50 0.24
N PHE A 420 24.06 11.28 -0.32
CA PHE A 420 22.75 10.73 -0.76
C PHE A 420 22.64 10.37 -2.24
N LYS A 421 23.57 10.80 -3.10
CA LYS A 421 23.55 10.47 -4.54
C LYS A 421 23.80 8.98 -4.83
N ASP A 422 24.48 8.28 -3.91
CA ASP A 422 24.85 6.85 -4.01
C ASP A 422 24.11 5.94 -3.01
N ARG A 423 22.99 6.43 -2.46
CA ARG A 423 22.17 5.71 -1.46
C ARG A 423 21.62 4.35 -1.92
N TYR A 424 21.73 4.06 -3.22
CA TYR A 424 21.23 2.85 -3.88
C TYR A 424 22.35 1.97 -4.49
N SER A 425 23.58 2.48 -4.56
CA SER A 425 24.68 1.90 -5.35
C SER A 425 25.86 1.40 -4.50
N SER A 426 26.02 1.85 -3.24
CA SER A 426 27.15 1.46 -2.39
C SER A 426 27.01 0.06 -1.77
N VAL A 427 28.14 -0.49 -1.27
CA VAL A 427 28.19 -1.79 -0.57
C VAL A 427 27.45 -1.71 0.77
N TYR A 428 27.56 -0.58 1.47
CA TYR A 428 26.88 -0.27 2.74
C TYR A 428 25.59 0.54 2.54
N ARG A 429 24.93 0.35 1.40
CA ARG A 429 23.77 1.15 1.02
C ARG A 429 22.65 1.02 2.07
N PRO A 430 22.04 2.14 2.50
CA PRO A 430 20.88 2.11 3.41
C PRO A 430 19.63 1.50 2.77
N PHE A 431 19.61 1.39 1.45
CA PHE A 431 18.45 0.97 0.67
C PHE A 431 18.82 -0.13 -0.34
N THR A 432 17.82 -0.87 -0.81
CA THR A 432 17.97 -1.75 -1.97
C THR A 432 18.29 -0.94 -3.23
N ARG A 433 18.79 -1.59 -4.30
CA ARG A 433 19.00 -0.91 -5.60
C ARG A 433 17.72 -0.31 -6.18
N GLN A 434 16.57 -0.86 -5.81
CA GLN A 434 15.24 -0.38 -6.20
C GLN A 434 14.75 0.76 -5.30
N GLY A 435 15.48 1.08 -4.24
CA GLY A 435 15.23 2.17 -3.32
C GLY A 435 14.20 1.94 -2.23
N GLY A 436 13.98 0.67 -1.88
CA GLY A 436 13.29 0.28 -0.65
C GLY A 436 14.26 -0.08 0.47
N VAL A 437 13.75 -0.57 1.59
CA VAL A 437 14.54 -1.09 2.72
C VAL A 437 14.08 -2.51 3.07
N ILE A 438 15.02 -3.34 3.53
CA ILE A 438 14.76 -4.69 4.03
C ILE A 438 15.43 -4.80 5.40
N PHE A 439 14.64 -5.03 6.45
CA PHE A 439 15.13 -5.43 7.77
C PHE A 439 14.90 -6.93 7.92
N ALA A 440 15.98 -7.70 7.93
CA ALA A 440 15.93 -9.15 8.05
C ALA A 440 16.17 -9.58 9.51
N GLY A 441 15.54 -10.68 9.92
CA GLY A 441 15.59 -11.20 11.29
C GLY A 441 16.93 -11.79 11.71
N ASP A 442 17.87 -12.00 10.79
CA ASP A 442 19.26 -12.31 11.12
C ASP A 442 20.01 -11.08 11.66
N GLU A 443 19.67 -9.88 11.18
CA GLU A 443 20.24 -8.62 11.65
C GLU A 443 19.45 -7.96 12.79
N TYR A 444 18.12 -8.10 12.80
CA TYR A 444 17.19 -7.42 13.70
C TYR A 444 16.25 -8.40 14.42
N GLY A 445 16.72 -9.62 14.70
CA GLY A 445 15.94 -10.75 15.22
C GLY A 445 15.55 -10.68 16.69
N GLU A 446 15.61 -9.51 17.32
CA GLU A 446 15.26 -9.35 18.72
C GLU A 446 13.82 -9.80 19.02
N LYS A 447 13.65 -10.32 20.23
CA LYS A 447 12.48 -11.08 20.64
C LYS A 447 11.72 -10.34 21.71
N ILE A 448 10.41 -10.32 21.56
CA ILE A 448 9.47 -9.86 22.57
C ILE A 448 8.78 -11.09 23.15
N TRP A 449 8.68 -11.12 24.48
CA TRP A 449 8.10 -12.21 25.23
C TRP A 449 6.97 -11.69 26.09
N TRP A 450 5.81 -12.33 25.97
CA TRP A 450 4.69 -12.13 26.87
C TRP A 450 4.49 -13.39 27.70
N LYS A 451 4.44 -13.24 29.02
CA LYS A 451 3.94 -14.28 29.91
C LYS A 451 2.44 -14.11 30.05
N VAL A 452 1.69 -15.09 29.59
CA VAL A 452 0.23 -15.13 29.61
C VAL A 452 -0.22 -16.13 30.68
N ASP A 453 -1.27 -15.80 31.41
CA ASP A 453 -1.88 -16.67 32.40
C ASP A 453 -2.36 -17.98 31.77
N LYS A 454 -2.24 -19.08 32.52
CA LYS A 454 -2.57 -20.43 32.02
C LYS A 454 -4.06 -20.60 31.72
N SER A 455 -4.94 -19.79 32.31
CA SER A 455 -6.38 -19.78 32.00
C SER A 455 -6.70 -19.35 30.55
N ALA A 456 -5.72 -18.83 29.81
CA ALA A 456 -5.84 -18.53 28.40
C ALA A 456 -5.70 -19.78 27.50
N MET A 457 -5.34 -20.93 28.06
CA MET A 457 -5.26 -22.19 27.31
C MET A 457 -6.59 -22.55 26.66
N GLY A 458 -6.53 -23.00 25.40
CA GLY A 458 -7.70 -23.36 24.59
C GLY A 458 -8.51 -22.17 24.06
N LYS A 459 -8.06 -20.94 24.31
CA LYS A 459 -8.72 -19.72 23.82
C LYS A 459 -7.98 -19.13 22.62
N THR A 460 -8.74 -18.44 21.77
CA THR A 460 -8.18 -17.55 20.76
C THR A 460 -7.97 -16.18 21.39
N MET A 461 -6.76 -15.65 21.25
CA MET A 461 -6.38 -14.35 21.78
C MET A 461 -6.07 -13.41 20.63
N GLU A 462 -6.55 -12.18 20.73
CA GLU A 462 -6.35 -11.15 19.71
C GLU A 462 -5.14 -10.27 20.04
N TRP A 463 -4.38 -9.93 19.00
CA TRP A 463 -3.18 -9.10 19.06
C TRP A 463 -3.30 -7.97 18.07
N GLU A 464 -3.31 -6.75 18.55
CA GLU A 464 -3.28 -5.56 17.71
C GLU A 464 -1.84 -5.24 17.33
N ILE A 465 -1.59 -5.06 16.03
CA ILE A 465 -0.40 -4.41 15.52
C ILE A 465 -0.76 -3.02 15.04
N ARG A 466 -0.11 -2.01 15.60
CA ARG A 466 -0.13 -0.64 15.08
C ARG A 466 1.23 -0.32 14.51
N GLY A 467 1.26 0.39 13.40
CA GLY A 467 2.52 0.75 12.77
C GLY A 467 2.48 2.11 12.11
N TRP A 468 3.66 2.71 12.06
CA TRP A 468 3.91 4.00 11.44
C TRP A 468 5.12 3.91 10.51
N ILE A 469 4.98 4.44 9.30
CA ILE A 469 6.05 4.47 8.30
C ILE A 469 6.22 5.90 7.84
N TRP A 470 7.45 6.41 7.92
CA TRP A 470 7.81 7.74 7.45
C TRP A 470 8.57 7.64 6.14
N LEU A 471 8.15 8.46 5.19
CA LEU A 471 8.80 8.63 3.91
C LEU A 471 9.33 10.05 3.81
N THR A 472 10.65 10.19 3.63
CA THR A 472 11.29 11.50 3.46
C THR A 472 11.71 11.66 2.01
N TYR A 473 11.47 12.84 1.44
CA TYR A 473 12.05 13.29 0.19
C TYR A 473 13.16 14.29 0.49
N TRP A 474 14.39 13.90 0.16
CA TRP A 474 15.51 14.80 -0.05
C TRP A 474 15.94 14.76 -1.52
N PRO A 475 16.30 15.90 -2.10
CA PRO A 475 16.70 16.01 -3.52
C PRO A 475 17.82 15.04 -3.89
N ASN A 476 17.64 14.35 -5.02
CA ASN A 476 18.60 13.37 -5.50
C ASN A 476 19.37 13.88 -6.73
N LYS A 477 18.69 13.94 -7.89
CA LYS A 477 19.29 14.43 -9.13
C LYS A 477 18.80 15.85 -9.44
N HIS A 478 17.52 16.12 -9.19
CA HIS A 478 16.95 17.44 -9.36
C HIS A 478 17.48 18.43 -8.31
N ARG A 479 17.97 19.59 -8.76
CA ARG A 479 18.50 20.63 -7.86
C ARG A 479 17.35 21.46 -7.31
N THR A 480 17.02 21.24 -6.03
CA THR A 480 15.98 22.01 -5.33
C THR A 480 16.33 22.13 -3.85
N PHE A 481 15.72 23.08 -3.15
CA PHE A 481 15.77 23.17 -1.70
C PHE A 481 14.57 22.51 -1.02
N TYR A 482 13.65 21.96 -1.82
CA TYR A 482 12.46 21.33 -1.31
C TYR A 482 12.79 20.04 -0.56
N ASN A 483 12.22 19.89 0.63
CA ASN A 483 12.16 18.65 1.38
C ASN A 483 10.77 18.44 1.97
N GLU A 484 10.42 17.18 2.15
CA GLU A 484 9.13 16.79 2.72
C GLU A 484 9.27 15.45 3.46
N THR A 485 8.55 15.30 4.56
CA THR A 485 8.38 14.05 5.26
C THR A 485 6.90 13.76 5.42
N ARG A 486 6.49 12.57 4.96
CA ARG A 486 5.12 12.06 5.05
C ARG A 486 5.05 10.87 5.98
N ARG A 487 3.94 10.73 6.70
CA ARG A 487 3.67 9.61 7.61
C ARG A 487 2.44 8.82 7.17
N LEU A 488 2.57 7.50 7.25
CA LEU A 488 1.47 6.54 7.17
C LEU A 488 1.25 5.92 8.55
N GLU A 489 0.01 5.74 8.96
CA GLU A 489 -0.38 4.96 10.14
C GLU A 489 -1.31 3.82 9.72
N PHE A 490 -1.07 2.61 10.25
CA PHE A 490 -1.92 1.44 10.02
C PHE A 490 -2.16 0.65 11.31
N GLY A 491 -3.24 -0.12 11.33
CA GLY A 491 -3.63 -0.98 12.44
C GLY A 491 -4.28 -2.28 11.94
N GLU A 492 -3.80 -3.42 12.41
CA GLU A 492 -4.38 -4.73 12.09
C GLU A 492 -4.48 -5.63 13.32
N ILE A 493 -5.36 -6.63 13.26
CA ILE A 493 -5.56 -7.59 14.35
C ILE A 493 -5.18 -9.00 13.88
N PHE A 494 -4.34 -9.67 14.67
CA PHE A 494 -4.03 -11.08 14.54
C PHE A 494 -4.82 -11.90 15.55
N HIS A 495 -5.21 -13.11 15.14
CA HIS A 495 -5.86 -14.08 16.00
C HIS A 495 -4.88 -15.22 16.27
N LEU A 496 -4.57 -15.45 17.53
CA LEU A 496 -3.65 -16.49 18.00
C LEU A 496 -4.42 -17.55 18.77
N ASN A 497 -4.43 -18.77 18.27
CA ASN A 497 -4.96 -19.91 19.02
C ASN A 497 -3.90 -20.40 20.00
N ILE A 498 -4.23 -20.38 21.29
CA ILE A 498 -3.37 -20.90 22.35
C ILE A 498 -3.78 -22.36 22.60
N SER A 499 -3.12 -23.29 21.91
CA SER A 499 -3.40 -24.74 21.98
C SER A 499 -2.21 -25.54 22.48
#